data_AF-A0A166M6B9-F1
#
_entry.id   AF-A0A166M6B9-F1
#
_cell.length_a   1.000
_cell.length_b   1.000
_cell.length_c   1.000
_cell.angle_alpha   90.00
_cell.angle_beta   90.00
_cell.angle_gamma   90.00
#
_symmetry.space_group_name_H-M   'P 1'
#
loop_
_entity.id
_entity.type
_entity.pdbx_description
1 polymer ?
#
loop_
_entity_poly.entity_id
_entity_poly.type
_entity_poly.pdbx_seq_one_letter_code
_entity_poly.pdbx_strand_id
1 'polypeptide(L)'
;MSLLWPLLPVLPPQFAQSVCNLSCDHPLPYWDCFARIIARCLHRRFPFASPDLLFYVVFSAISLGWYIRDVTADDVAPGDLIERRLTADLVLHATVGGLVVHDHSYAIFACVLTRITCGPSTIFITPRLLFLKVPRTAVAKLVLCNPNHCDCAIRIQGVDEQVLEATAHRLTGSNHFLRPSAAALIPLVNAALISARAPSQFVKAYSELPGTQIIGDANSHHPHQLVLPAIIENPECAFPPGVSECLCPPTPVGESEAIEDPFLAITEDEELLHFSGETLWEFLAPSN
;
A
#
# COMPACT_ATOMS: atom_id res chain seq x y z
N MET A 1 -4.62 -15.30 43.02
CA MET A 1 -5.21 -14.58 41.87
C MET A 1 -4.10 -14.26 40.89
N SER A 2 -3.97 -15.06 39.84
CA SER A 2 -3.22 -14.72 38.62
C SER A 2 -4.03 -15.30 37.47
N LEU A 3 -4.53 -14.42 36.61
CA LEU A 3 -5.38 -14.74 35.48
C LEU A 3 -4.53 -15.41 34.40
N LEU A 4 -4.89 -16.66 34.11
CA LEU A 4 -4.45 -17.42 32.96
C LEU A 4 -4.93 -16.72 31.69
N TRP A 5 -3.98 -16.37 30.83
CA TRP A 5 -4.24 -15.96 29.45
C TRP A 5 -4.90 -17.12 28.70
N PRO A 6 -5.99 -16.94 27.94
CA PRO A 6 -6.55 -18.03 27.17
C PRO A 6 -5.62 -18.36 26.01
N LEU A 7 -5.10 -19.59 26.03
CA LEU A 7 -4.48 -20.24 24.88
C LEU A 7 -5.53 -20.29 23.76
N LEU A 8 -5.33 -19.51 22.71
CA LEU A 8 -6.08 -19.67 21.46
C LEU A 8 -5.83 -21.09 20.92
N PRO A 9 -6.85 -21.78 20.41
CA PRO A 9 -6.68 -23.13 19.87
C PRO A 9 -5.81 -23.06 18.60
N VAL A 10 -4.74 -23.84 18.59
CA VAL A 10 -3.98 -24.15 17.37
C VAL A 10 -4.93 -24.90 16.43
N LEU A 11 -5.31 -24.26 15.33
CA LEU A 11 -6.13 -24.88 14.29
C LEU A 11 -5.37 -26.06 13.63
N PRO A 12 -6.06 -27.15 13.27
CA PRO A 12 -5.43 -28.33 12.69
C PRO A 12 -4.87 -28.05 11.28
N PRO A 13 -3.77 -28.73 10.87
CA PRO A 13 -3.07 -28.41 9.63
C PRO A 13 -3.72 -29.14 8.45
N GLN A 14 -4.83 -28.62 7.90
CA GLN A 14 -5.37 -29.12 6.62
C GLN A 14 -5.89 -28.04 5.64
N PHE A 15 -5.71 -26.74 5.91
CA PHE A 15 -6.06 -25.68 4.93
C PHE A 15 -5.00 -24.58 4.79
N ALA A 16 -3.76 -24.86 5.15
CA ALA A 16 -2.63 -23.97 4.91
C ALA A 16 -2.03 -24.22 3.51
N GLN A 17 -2.85 -24.12 2.45
CA GLN A 17 -2.27 -23.84 1.14
C GLN A 17 -1.75 -22.41 1.23
N SER A 18 -0.46 -22.18 1.02
CA SER A 18 -0.02 -20.82 0.80
C SER A 18 -0.81 -20.32 -0.41
N VAL A 19 -1.64 -19.31 -0.18
CA VAL A 19 -2.51 -18.70 -1.19
C VAL A 19 -1.71 -18.27 -2.43
N CYS A 20 -0.40 -18.09 -2.24
CA CYS A 20 0.61 -17.74 -3.22
C CYS A 20 1.17 -18.90 -4.06
N ASN A 21 0.92 -20.17 -3.67
CA ASN A 21 1.32 -21.37 -4.42
C ASN A 21 0.18 -21.95 -5.27
N LEU A 22 -0.98 -21.30 -5.29
CA LEU A 22 -2.04 -21.64 -6.21
C LEU A 22 -1.63 -21.20 -7.62
N SER A 23 -1.29 -22.16 -8.47
CA SER A 23 -0.92 -21.94 -9.86
C SER A 23 -2.07 -21.29 -10.62
N CYS A 24 -1.87 -20.05 -11.08
CA CYS A 24 -2.66 -19.40 -12.12
C CYS A 24 -1.59 -19.11 -13.19
N ASP A 25 -1.72 -19.70 -14.38
CA ASP A 25 -0.67 -19.89 -15.42
C ASP A 25 -0.17 -18.59 -16.10
N HIS A 26 -0.40 -17.44 -15.48
CA HIS A 26 -0.10 -16.15 -16.07
C HIS A 26 1.35 -15.75 -15.73
N PRO A 27 2.17 -15.39 -16.74
CA PRO A 27 3.57 -15.03 -16.56
C PRO A 27 3.67 -13.63 -15.95
N LEU A 28 3.33 -13.52 -14.66
CA LEU A 28 3.46 -12.28 -13.93
C LEU A 28 4.84 -12.27 -13.23
N PRO A 29 5.73 -11.32 -13.56
CA PRO A 29 7.12 -11.23 -13.07
C PRO A 29 7.24 -10.84 -11.59
N TYR A 30 6.20 -11.03 -10.79
CA TYR A 30 6.23 -10.69 -9.37
C TYR A 30 6.81 -11.86 -8.58
N TRP A 31 7.73 -11.61 -7.66
CA TRP A 31 8.06 -12.56 -6.59
C TRP A 31 7.40 -12.20 -5.26
N ASP A 32 6.93 -10.96 -5.14
CA ASP A 32 6.23 -10.49 -3.96
C ASP A 32 4.83 -11.11 -3.86
N CYS A 33 4.55 -11.78 -2.74
CA CYS A 33 3.29 -12.49 -2.52
C CYS A 33 2.06 -11.57 -2.57
N PHE A 34 2.20 -10.34 -2.07
CA PHE A 34 1.13 -9.35 -2.04
C PHE A 34 0.84 -8.87 -3.46
N ALA A 35 1.88 -8.57 -4.25
CA ALA A 35 1.74 -8.25 -5.67
C ALA A 35 1.04 -9.37 -6.46
N ARG A 36 1.42 -10.63 -6.24
CA ARG A 36 0.79 -11.81 -6.88
C ARG A 36 -0.68 -11.93 -6.54
N ILE A 37 -1.07 -11.74 -5.28
CA ILE A 37 -2.47 -11.81 -4.86
C ILE A 37 -3.29 -10.71 -5.56
N ILE A 38 -2.80 -9.48 -5.56
CA ILE A 38 -3.44 -8.34 -6.24
C ILE A 38 -3.61 -8.63 -7.73
N ALA A 39 -2.54 -9.02 -8.41
CA ALA A 39 -2.56 -9.28 -9.84
C ALA A 39 -3.53 -10.41 -10.20
N ARG A 40 -3.59 -11.46 -9.37
CA ARG A 40 -4.54 -12.55 -9.54
C ARG A 40 -6.00 -12.10 -9.35
N CYS A 41 -6.27 -11.25 -8.36
CA CYS A 41 -7.59 -10.66 -8.18
C CYS A 41 -8.01 -9.79 -9.37
N LEU A 42 -7.09 -8.97 -9.87
CA LEU A 42 -7.33 -8.15 -11.06
C LEU A 42 -7.58 -9.03 -12.29
N HIS A 43 -6.78 -10.08 -12.50
CA HIS A 43 -6.93 -10.97 -13.65
C HIS A 43 -8.21 -11.82 -13.60
N ARG A 44 -8.62 -12.26 -12.40
CA ARG A 44 -9.95 -12.88 -12.21
C ARG A 44 -11.05 -11.95 -12.71
N ARG A 45 -10.96 -10.67 -12.35
CA ARG A 45 -12.00 -9.68 -12.65
C ARG A 45 -11.93 -9.15 -14.09
N PHE A 46 -10.73 -9.04 -14.64
CA PHE A 46 -10.43 -8.50 -15.97
C PHE A 46 -9.51 -9.43 -16.75
N PRO A 47 -10.01 -10.60 -17.19
CA PRO A 47 -9.18 -11.61 -17.86
C PRO A 47 -8.65 -11.18 -19.23
N PHE A 48 -9.23 -10.12 -19.82
CA PHE A 48 -8.82 -9.57 -21.10
C PHE A 48 -8.07 -8.23 -20.97
N ALA A 49 -7.77 -7.78 -19.74
CA ALA A 49 -6.96 -6.59 -19.55
C ALA A 49 -5.56 -6.81 -20.14
N SER A 50 -4.99 -5.75 -20.73
CA SER A 50 -3.61 -5.81 -21.19
C SER A 50 -2.66 -6.02 -20.00
N PRO A 51 -1.52 -6.70 -20.20
CA PRO A 51 -0.50 -6.82 -19.17
C PRO A 51 -0.08 -5.45 -18.61
N ASP A 52 0.06 -4.43 -19.46
CA ASP A 52 0.46 -3.08 -19.06
C ASP A 52 -0.50 -2.45 -18.05
N LEU A 53 -1.82 -2.62 -18.27
CA LEU A 53 -2.84 -2.13 -17.33
C LEU A 53 -2.74 -2.86 -15.99
N LEU A 54 -2.57 -4.19 -16.02
CA LEU A 54 -2.39 -4.99 -14.81
C LEU A 54 -1.11 -4.59 -14.06
N PHE A 55 -0.01 -4.36 -14.78
CA PHE A 55 1.25 -3.87 -14.22
C PHE A 55 1.08 -2.54 -13.51
N TYR A 56 0.48 -1.56 -14.20
CA TYR A 56 0.25 -0.23 -13.65
C TYR A 56 -0.56 -0.26 -12.35
N VAL A 57 -1.68 -1.00 -12.32
CA VAL A 57 -2.53 -1.09 -11.13
C VAL A 57 -1.81 -1.81 -9.99
N VAL A 58 -1.07 -2.89 -10.28
CA VAL A 58 -0.28 -3.59 -9.26
C VAL A 58 0.83 -2.69 -8.71
N PHE A 59 1.57 -1.98 -9.56
CA PHE A 59 2.64 -1.05 -9.17
C PHE A 59 2.11 0.09 -8.29
N SER A 60 0.95 0.63 -8.64
CA SER A 60 0.25 1.61 -7.80
C SER A 60 -0.20 1.03 -6.45
N ALA A 61 -0.51 -0.27 -6.40
CA ALA A 61 -0.88 -0.95 -5.17
C ALA A 61 0.31 -1.27 -4.25
N ILE A 62 1.47 -1.61 -4.84
CA ILE A 62 2.70 -1.98 -4.10
C ILE A 62 3.67 -0.82 -3.86
N SER A 63 3.24 0.42 -4.12
CA SER A 63 4.00 1.62 -3.78
C SER A 63 4.29 1.67 -2.28
N LEU A 64 5.47 2.17 -1.89
CA LEU A 64 5.85 2.31 -0.48
C LEU A 64 4.90 3.21 0.30
N GLY A 65 4.27 4.16 -0.37
CA GLY A 65 3.37 5.09 0.27
C GLY A 65 2.06 5.27 -0.48
N TRP A 66 1.02 5.59 0.27
CA TRP A 66 -0.27 6.04 -0.23
C TRP A 66 -0.42 7.52 0.09
N TYR A 67 -0.91 8.30 -0.87
CA TYR A 67 -1.25 9.70 -0.64
C TYR A 67 -2.77 9.88 -0.68
N ILE A 68 -3.33 10.45 0.40
CA ILE A 68 -4.72 10.90 0.44
C ILE A 68 -4.71 12.42 0.49
N ARG A 69 -5.08 13.06 -0.63
CA ARG A 69 -5.04 14.52 -0.78
C ARG A 69 -6.17 15.21 -0.03
N ASP A 70 -7.37 14.66 -0.13
CA ASP A 70 -8.60 15.30 0.33
C ASP A 70 -9.11 14.67 1.63
N VAL A 71 -8.33 14.86 2.71
CA VAL A 71 -8.74 14.48 4.07
C VAL A 71 -9.14 15.72 4.84
N THR A 72 -10.22 15.67 5.61
CA THR A 72 -10.64 16.85 6.39
C THR A 72 -9.72 17.09 7.59
N ALA A 73 -9.80 18.29 8.15
CA ALA A 73 -8.88 18.69 9.20
C ALA A 73 -9.15 17.88 10.48
N ASP A 74 -8.08 17.43 11.14
CA ASP A 74 -8.09 16.64 12.38
C ASP A 74 -8.57 15.17 12.28
N ASP A 75 -8.64 14.58 11.09
CA ASP A 75 -9.21 13.23 10.90
C ASP A 75 -8.22 12.07 11.01
N VAL A 76 -6.90 12.32 10.98
CA VAL A 76 -5.91 11.23 10.94
C VAL A 76 -5.23 11.04 12.29
N ALA A 77 -5.42 9.85 12.87
CA ALA A 77 -4.81 9.42 14.12
C ALA A 77 -4.29 7.96 14.06
N PRO A 78 -3.28 7.62 14.88
CA PRO A 78 -2.87 6.23 15.07
C PRO A 78 -4.05 5.36 15.53
N GLY A 79 -4.20 4.20 14.90
CA GLY A 79 -5.30 3.27 15.11
C GLY A 79 -6.40 3.33 14.05
N ASP A 80 -6.46 4.42 13.27
CA ASP A 80 -7.46 4.55 12.21
C ASP A 80 -7.27 3.51 11.12
N LEU A 81 -8.39 3.08 10.54
CA LEU A 81 -8.39 2.11 9.46
C LEU A 81 -8.38 2.86 8.13
N ILE A 82 -7.51 2.42 7.24
CA ILE A 82 -7.41 2.92 5.86
C ILE A 82 -7.85 1.79 4.94
N GLU A 83 -8.63 2.13 3.92
CA GLU A 83 -8.82 1.23 2.80
C GLU A 83 -8.42 1.89 1.49
N ARG A 84 -7.90 1.08 0.57
CA ARG A 84 -7.67 1.45 -0.81
C ARG A 84 -8.42 0.50 -1.72
N ARG A 85 -9.44 1.01 -2.40
CA ARG A 85 -10.21 0.27 -3.41
C ARG A 85 -9.52 0.39 -4.76
N LEU A 86 -9.06 -0.74 -5.30
CA LEU A 86 -8.52 -0.81 -6.67
C LEU A 86 -9.65 -1.10 -7.66
N THR A 87 -10.63 -1.89 -7.25
CA THR A 87 -11.86 -2.20 -8.00
C THR A 87 -13.04 -2.30 -7.01
N ALA A 88 -14.26 -2.53 -7.50
CA ALA A 88 -15.43 -2.75 -6.64
C ALA A 88 -15.25 -3.97 -5.70
N ASP A 89 -14.49 -4.97 -6.12
CA ASP A 89 -14.27 -6.23 -5.44
C ASP A 89 -12.84 -6.42 -4.90
N LEU A 90 -11.90 -5.52 -5.19
CA LEU A 90 -10.53 -5.57 -4.70
C LEU A 90 -10.21 -4.39 -3.79
N VAL A 91 -10.06 -4.67 -2.49
CA VAL A 91 -9.82 -3.67 -1.45
C VAL A 91 -8.60 -4.06 -0.62
N LEU A 92 -7.68 -3.12 -0.45
CA LEU A 92 -6.51 -3.24 0.41
C LEU A 92 -6.81 -2.57 1.75
N HIS A 93 -6.48 -3.21 2.85
CA HIS A 93 -6.72 -2.67 4.19
C HIS A 93 -5.43 -2.44 4.96
N ALA A 94 -5.31 -1.25 5.53
CA ALA A 94 -4.20 -0.87 6.38
C ALA A 94 -4.69 -0.20 7.67
N THR A 95 -3.79 -0.08 8.63
CA THR A 95 -4.01 0.64 9.89
C THR A 95 -2.94 1.71 10.05
N VAL A 96 -3.37 2.92 10.43
CA VAL A 96 -2.48 4.04 10.73
C VAL A 96 -1.70 3.72 12.00
N GLY A 97 -0.38 3.80 11.94
CA GLY A 97 0.50 3.69 13.10
C GLY A 97 1.01 5.06 13.55
N GLY A 98 2.27 5.11 14.02
CA GLY A 98 2.86 6.35 14.51
C GLY A 98 3.17 7.37 13.41
N LEU A 99 3.07 8.65 13.75
CA LEU A 99 3.63 9.74 12.94
C LEU A 99 5.15 9.55 12.85
N VAL A 100 5.67 9.48 11.62
CA VAL A 100 7.11 9.37 11.36
C VAL A 100 7.71 10.76 11.36
N VAL A 101 7.20 11.64 10.51
CA VAL A 101 7.76 12.98 10.28
C VAL A 101 6.73 13.84 9.56
N HIS A 102 6.89 15.17 9.61
CA HIS A 102 6.10 16.11 8.82
C HIS A 102 6.95 17.31 8.40
N ASP A 103 6.52 18.01 7.35
CA ASP A 103 7.06 19.33 6.99
C ASP A 103 5.99 20.41 7.18
N HIS A 104 6.00 21.47 6.37
CA HIS A 104 4.98 22.52 6.40
C HIS A 104 3.68 22.12 5.68
N SER A 105 3.75 21.19 4.73
CA SER A 105 2.68 20.83 3.80
C SER A 105 2.10 19.45 4.11
N TYR A 106 2.94 18.48 4.47
CA TYR A 106 2.58 17.07 4.59
C TYR A 106 3.01 16.46 5.91
N ALA A 107 2.28 15.43 6.32
CA ALA A 107 2.63 14.52 7.40
C ALA A 107 2.69 13.08 6.88
N ILE A 108 3.68 12.34 7.36
CA ILE A 108 3.92 10.95 6.96
C ILE A 108 3.74 10.04 8.19
N PHE A 109 2.82 9.09 8.09
CA PHE A 109 2.60 8.06 9.09
C PHE A 109 3.16 6.72 8.63
N ALA A 110 3.69 5.94 9.58
CA ALA A 110 3.97 4.54 9.35
C ALA A 110 2.67 3.76 9.53
N CYS A 111 2.31 2.97 8.53
CA CYS A 111 1.10 2.17 8.49
C CYS A 111 1.44 0.70 8.31
N VAL A 112 0.45 -0.14 8.58
CA VAL A 112 0.57 -1.59 8.44
C VAL A 112 -0.54 -2.09 7.54
N LEU A 113 -0.17 -2.65 6.39
CA LEU A 113 -1.11 -3.35 5.51
C LEU A 113 -1.28 -4.78 6.02
N THR A 114 -2.53 -5.19 6.24
CA THR A 114 -2.85 -6.42 6.98
C THR A 114 -3.67 -7.44 6.20
N ARG A 115 -4.49 -6.99 5.25
CA ARG A 115 -5.34 -7.90 4.47
C ARG A 115 -5.78 -7.31 3.13
N ILE A 116 -6.20 -8.20 2.25
CA ILE A 116 -6.82 -7.92 0.96
C ILE A 116 -8.22 -8.55 0.95
N THR A 117 -9.22 -7.80 0.52
CA THR A 117 -10.54 -8.34 0.15
C THR A 117 -10.60 -8.45 -1.37
N CYS A 118 -11.02 -9.61 -1.87
CA CYS A 118 -11.04 -9.99 -3.27
C CYS A 118 -12.33 -10.76 -3.59
N GLY A 119 -13.40 -10.03 -3.92
CA GLY A 119 -14.75 -10.55 -4.04
C GLY A 119 -15.21 -11.20 -2.72
N PRO A 120 -15.59 -12.49 -2.72
CA PRO A 120 -16.04 -13.20 -1.52
C PRO A 120 -14.89 -13.66 -0.61
N SER A 121 -13.64 -13.37 -0.95
CA SER A 121 -12.45 -13.84 -0.24
C SER A 121 -11.80 -12.70 0.55
N THR A 122 -11.41 -12.97 1.79
CA THR A 122 -10.54 -12.11 2.60
C THR A 122 -9.24 -12.83 2.86
N ILE A 123 -8.14 -12.25 2.42
CA ILE A 123 -6.80 -12.84 2.50
C ILE A 123 -5.98 -12.01 3.48
N PHE A 124 -5.68 -12.58 4.63
CA PHE A 124 -4.75 -11.99 5.58
C PHE A 124 -3.33 -12.16 5.07
N ILE A 125 -2.54 -11.11 5.19
CA ILE A 125 -1.12 -11.14 4.84
C ILE A 125 -0.29 -10.86 6.07
N THR A 126 0.97 -11.28 6.03
CA THR A 126 1.97 -10.81 6.99
C THR A 126 1.98 -9.27 6.99
N PRO A 127 1.85 -8.62 8.17
CA PRO A 127 1.91 -7.17 8.33
C PRO A 127 3.01 -6.53 7.49
N ARG A 128 2.62 -5.74 6.49
CA ARG A 128 3.56 -5.13 5.52
C ARG A 128 3.66 -3.65 5.77
N LEU A 129 4.89 -3.12 5.70
CA LEU A 129 5.15 -1.69 5.81
C LEU A 129 4.45 -0.93 4.67
N LEU A 130 3.77 0.14 5.05
CA LEU A 130 3.18 1.14 4.16
C LEU A 130 3.39 2.50 4.81
N PHE A 131 3.62 3.56 4.03
CA PHE A 131 3.52 4.93 4.52
C PHE A 131 2.22 5.58 4.08
N LEU A 132 1.65 6.41 4.94
CA LEU A 132 0.53 7.27 4.59
C LEU A 132 1.01 8.72 4.57
N LYS A 133 0.92 9.36 3.41
CA LYS A 133 1.08 10.80 3.23
C LYS A 133 -0.30 11.45 3.29
N VAL A 134 -0.42 12.50 4.07
CA VAL A 134 -1.62 13.36 4.14
C VAL A 134 -1.22 14.83 4.25
N PRO A 135 -2.09 15.78 3.88
CA PRO A 135 -1.88 17.18 4.23
C PRO A 135 -1.67 17.33 5.74
N ARG A 136 -0.76 18.22 6.13
CA ARG A 136 -0.46 18.48 7.54
C ARG A 136 -1.70 18.91 8.33
N THR A 137 -2.63 19.61 7.69
CA THR A 137 -3.89 20.05 8.30
C THR A 137 -4.81 18.90 8.70
N ALA A 138 -4.63 17.71 8.12
CA ALA A 138 -5.44 16.52 8.42
C ALA A 138 -4.97 15.77 9.68
N VAL A 139 -3.81 16.12 10.24
CA VAL A 139 -3.28 15.47 11.46
C VAL A 139 -4.15 15.86 12.66
N ALA A 140 -4.70 14.87 13.36
CA ALA A 140 -5.47 15.12 14.58
C ALA A 140 -4.66 15.90 15.60
N LYS A 141 -5.24 16.97 16.17
CA LYS A 141 -4.61 17.86 17.19
C LYS A 141 -3.96 17.14 18.36
N LEU A 142 -4.39 15.93 18.71
CA LEU A 142 -3.83 15.14 19.81
C LEU A 142 -2.57 14.35 19.41
N VAL A 143 -2.35 14.16 18.11
CA VAL A 143 -1.10 13.65 17.53
C VAL A 143 -0.11 14.81 17.44
N LEU A 144 0.14 15.47 18.59
CA LEU A 144 1.19 16.47 18.65
C LEU A 144 2.52 15.76 18.51
N CYS A 145 3.43 16.38 17.76
CA CYS A 145 4.82 15.97 17.74
C CYS A 145 5.35 15.87 19.16
N ASN A 146 5.53 14.64 19.60
CA ASN A 146 6.28 14.37 20.81
C ASN A 146 7.72 14.80 20.48
N PRO A 147 8.32 15.78 21.17
CA PRO A 147 9.68 16.23 20.87
C PRO A 147 10.72 15.12 21.02
N ASN A 148 10.37 14.00 21.67
CA ASN A 148 11.23 12.80 21.75
C ASN A 148 11.07 11.83 20.56
N HIS A 149 10.10 12.03 19.67
CA HIS A 149 9.76 11.11 18.57
C HIS A 149 9.54 11.80 17.22
N CYS A 150 9.32 13.12 17.21
CA CYS A 150 9.18 13.94 16.02
C CYS A 150 10.15 15.11 16.16
N ASP A 151 11.18 15.14 15.31
CA ASP A 151 12.10 16.27 15.25
C ASP A 151 11.47 17.40 14.44
N CYS A 152 10.62 18.20 15.08
CA CYS A 152 10.05 19.41 14.49
C CYS A 152 11.11 20.45 14.08
N ALA A 153 12.39 20.27 14.43
CA ALA A 153 13.48 21.12 13.96
C ALA A 153 13.95 20.74 12.54
N ILE A 154 13.70 19.50 12.10
CA ILE A 154 13.87 19.05 10.71
C ILE A 154 12.66 19.54 9.89
N ARG A 155 12.50 20.86 9.77
CA ARG A 155 11.55 21.50 8.84
C ARG A 155 12.12 21.51 7.43
N ILE A 156 12.48 20.34 6.93
CA ILE A 156 13.07 20.21 5.59
C ILE A 156 11.92 19.91 4.63
N GLN A 157 11.74 20.77 3.64
CA GLN A 157 10.82 20.52 2.52
C GLN A 157 11.16 19.21 1.82
N GLY A 158 10.15 18.54 1.25
CA GLY A 158 10.35 17.27 0.55
C GLY A 158 10.60 16.12 1.52
N VAL A 159 9.88 16.12 2.65
CA VAL A 159 10.01 15.08 3.67
C VAL A 159 9.57 13.71 3.16
N ASP A 160 8.62 13.69 2.23
CA ASP A 160 8.14 12.52 1.53
C ASP A 160 9.26 11.83 0.73
N GLU A 161 10.00 12.58 -0.09
CA GLU A 161 11.15 12.04 -0.83
C GLU A 161 12.23 11.48 0.10
N GLN A 162 12.51 12.17 1.20
CA GLN A 162 13.53 11.76 2.16
C GLN A 162 13.13 10.47 2.89
N VAL A 163 11.85 10.31 3.25
CA VAL A 163 11.34 9.06 3.82
C VAL A 163 11.47 7.93 2.80
N LEU A 164 11.11 8.16 1.52
CA LEU A 164 11.24 7.14 0.48
C LEU A 164 12.71 6.77 0.22
N GLU A 165 13.62 7.73 0.22
CA GLU A 165 15.06 7.51 0.07
C GLU A 165 15.64 6.69 1.23
N ALA A 166 15.36 7.11 2.47
CA ALA A 166 15.79 6.41 3.67
C ALA A 166 15.22 4.98 3.72
N THR A 167 13.94 4.83 3.39
CA THR A 167 13.27 3.52 3.36
C THR A 167 13.87 2.63 2.29
N ALA A 168 14.00 3.12 1.04
CA ALA A 168 14.57 2.33 -0.04
C ALA A 168 15.98 1.85 0.32
N HIS A 169 16.84 2.73 0.85
CA HIS A 169 18.17 2.36 1.30
C HIS A 169 18.15 1.27 2.38
N ARG A 170 17.23 1.34 3.35
CA ARG A 170 17.08 0.30 4.38
C ARG A 170 16.55 -1.01 3.82
N LEU A 171 15.57 -0.96 2.93
CA LEU A 171 14.91 -2.14 2.37
C LEU A 171 15.81 -2.91 1.40
N THR A 172 16.56 -2.21 0.54
CA THR A 172 17.40 -2.85 -0.49
C THR A 172 18.84 -3.14 -0.01
N GLY A 173 19.22 -2.63 1.16
CA GLY A 173 20.59 -2.79 1.66
C GLY A 173 21.62 -2.04 0.80
N SER A 174 21.17 -1.02 0.06
CA SER A 174 22.02 -0.23 -0.81
C SER A 174 23.19 0.39 -0.04
N ASN A 175 24.37 0.40 -0.67
CA ASN A 175 25.56 1.07 -0.16
C ASN A 175 25.72 2.51 -0.69
N HIS A 176 24.73 3.04 -1.42
CA HIS A 176 24.79 4.39 -1.96
C HIS A 176 24.72 5.44 -0.83
N PHE A 177 25.46 6.54 -1.00
CA PHE A 177 25.44 7.64 -0.05
C PHE A 177 24.05 8.27 0.01
N LEU A 178 23.47 8.30 1.21
CA LEU A 178 22.25 9.03 1.51
C LEU A 178 22.53 10.50 1.77
N ARG A 179 21.58 11.36 1.38
CA ARG A 179 21.59 12.76 1.85
C ARG A 179 21.56 12.77 3.39
N PRO A 180 22.27 13.69 4.06
CA PRO A 180 22.27 13.74 5.53
C PRO A 180 20.87 13.83 6.16
N SER A 181 19.95 14.54 5.49
CA SER A 181 18.56 14.68 5.92
C SER A 181 17.79 13.35 5.82
N ALA A 182 17.95 12.60 4.74
CA ALA A 182 17.37 11.25 4.61
C ALA A 182 18.02 10.27 5.60
N ALA A 183 19.33 10.34 5.80
CA ALA A 183 20.04 9.49 6.77
C ALA A 183 19.53 9.70 8.20
N ALA A 184 19.15 10.93 8.58
CA ALA A 184 18.57 11.23 9.89
C ALA A 184 17.22 10.53 10.14
N LEU A 185 16.50 10.14 9.09
CA LEU A 185 15.22 9.44 9.19
C LEU A 185 15.36 7.92 9.38
N ILE A 186 16.56 7.35 9.20
CA ILE A 186 16.81 5.91 9.32
C ILE A 186 16.31 5.32 10.66
N PRO A 187 16.54 5.93 11.83
CA PRO A 187 16.04 5.38 13.09
C PRO A 187 14.51 5.28 13.14
N LEU A 188 13.81 6.25 12.56
CA LEU A 188 12.35 6.27 12.50
C LEU A 188 11.81 5.20 11.55
N VAL A 189 12.46 5.03 10.39
CA VAL A 189 12.17 3.93 9.44
C VAL A 189 12.41 2.58 10.11
N ASN A 190 13.52 2.40 10.82
CA ASN A 190 13.80 1.16 11.54
C ASN A 190 12.73 0.88 12.62
N ALA A 191 12.25 1.90 13.33
CA ALA A 191 11.15 1.76 14.29
C ALA A 191 9.85 1.31 13.60
N ALA A 192 9.53 1.85 12.41
CA ALA A 192 8.40 1.39 11.61
C ALA A 192 8.55 -0.09 11.20
N LEU A 193 9.76 -0.50 10.82
CA LEU A 193 10.10 -1.89 10.45
C LEU A 193 10.09 -2.89 11.63
N ILE A 194 10.03 -2.42 12.88
CA ILE A 194 9.77 -3.30 14.03
C ILE A 194 8.30 -3.75 14.05
N SER A 195 7.39 -2.84 13.67
CA SER A 195 5.94 -3.06 13.72
C SER A 195 5.37 -3.64 12.42
N ALA A 196 6.09 -3.49 11.30
CA ALA A 196 5.70 -3.95 9.98
C ALA A 196 6.88 -4.61 9.26
N ARG A 197 6.62 -5.63 8.44
CA ARG A 197 7.67 -6.34 7.69
C ARG A 197 8.02 -5.60 6.40
N ALA A 198 9.25 -5.82 5.96
CA ALA A 198 9.74 -5.35 4.67
C ALA A 198 8.95 -6.01 3.52
N PRO A 199 8.59 -5.24 2.47
CA PRO A 199 8.08 -5.82 1.22
C PRO A 199 9.19 -6.59 0.48
N SER A 200 8.84 -7.59 -0.34
CA SER A 200 9.83 -8.27 -1.19
C SER A 200 10.11 -7.48 -2.47
N GLN A 201 9.08 -6.84 -3.01
CA GLN A 201 9.17 -5.88 -4.11
C GLN A 201 8.32 -4.65 -3.78
N PHE A 202 8.81 -3.47 -4.15
CA PHE A 202 8.10 -2.22 -3.93
C PHE A 202 8.40 -1.20 -5.02
N VAL A 203 7.48 -0.26 -5.18
CA VAL A 203 7.71 0.95 -5.99
C VAL A 203 8.08 2.09 -5.04
N LYS A 204 9.18 2.80 -5.33
CA LYS A 204 9.67 3.92 -4.51
C LYS A 204 8.87 5.21 -4.80
N ALA A 205 7.59 5.20 -4.47
CA ALA A 205 6.69 6.35 -4.70
C ALA A 205 5.57 6.43 -3.65
N TYR A 206 4.96 7.62 -3.54
CA TYR A 206 3.62 7.78 -2.99
C TYR A 206 2.61 7.74 -4.13
N SER A 207 1.77 6.72 -4.19
CA SER A 207 0.71 6.66 -5.20
C SER A 207 -0.54 7.38 -4.71
N GLU A 208 -1.03 8.28 -5.55
CA GLU A 208 -2.33 8.93 -5.41
C GLU A 208 -3.34 8.10 -6.21
N LEU A 209 -4.25 7.43 -5.51
CA LEU A 209 -5.34 6.69 -6.14
C LEU A 209 -6.65 7.19 -5.53
N PRO A 210 -7.63 7.60 -6.37
CA PRO A 210 -8.90 8.13 -5.90
C PRO A 210 -9.52 7.26 -4.82
N GLY A 211 -9.52 5.93 -4.97
CA GLY A 211 -10.11 4.95 -4.04
C GLY A 211 -9.46 4.79 -2.65
N THR A 212 -8.52 5.66 -2.25
CA THR A 212 -7.86 5.58 -0.92
C THR A 212 -8.58 6.47 0.08
N GLN A 213 -9.08 5.92 1.19
CA GLN A 213 -9.83 6.66 2.20
C GLN A 213 -9.63 6.12 3.61
N ILE A 214 -9.92 6.97 4.61
CA ILE A 214 -9.99 6.60 6.02
C ILE A 214 -11.41 6.11 6.32
N ILE A 215 -11.53 4.91 6.91
CA ILE A 215 -12.83 4.33 7.24
C ILE A 215 -13.41 5.06 8.45
N GLY A 216 -14.64 5.55 8.31
CA GLY A 216 -15.36 6.27 9.36
C GLY A 216 -15.33 7.79 9.21
N ASP A 217 -14.63 8.32 8.20
CA ASP A 217 -14.76 9.71 7.79
C ASP A 217 -16.13 9.93 7.11
N ALA A 218 -16.99 10.71 7.78
CA ALA A 218 -18.36 11.02 7.33
C ALA A 218 -18.38 11.85 6.03
N ASN A 219 -17.27 12.46 5.65
CA ASN A 219 -17.12 13.26 4.43
C ASN A 219 -16.37 12.53 3.31
N SER A 220 -16.04 11.24 3.50
CA SER A 220 -15.42 10.43 2.46
C SER A 220 -16.37 10.27 1.26
N HIS A 221 -16.20 11.14 0.27
CA HIS A 221 -16.81 10.96 -1.03
C HIS A 221 -16.28 9.64 -1.59
N HIS A 222 -17.16 8.65 -1.78
CA HIS A 222 -16.79 7.40 -2.42
C HIS A 222 -16.19 7.70 -3.80
N PRO A 223 -14.88 7.51 -3.97
CA PRO A 223 -14.20 7.93 -5.18
C PRO A 223 -14.65 7.07 -6.35
N HIS A 224 -14.61 7.64 -7.56
CA HIS A 224 -14.90 6.93 -8.80
C HIS A 224 -14.13 5.60 -8.85
N GLN A 225 -14.88 4.51 -8.94
CA GLN A 225 -14.31 3.16 -9.05
C GLN A 225 -13.95 2.88 -10.50
N LEU A 226 -12.91 2.08 -10.72
CA LEU A 226 -12.70 1.40 -11.99
C LEU A 226 -13.89 0.45 -12.26
N VAL A 227 -14.92 0.96 -12.91
CA VAL A 227 -16.08 0.18 -13.38
C VAL A 227 -15.79 -0.26 -14.81
N LEU A 228 -14.92 -1.24 -14.94
CA LEU A 228 -14.78 -1.97 -16.19
C LEU A 228 -16.00 -2.91 -16.34
N PRO A 229 -16.63 -2.99 -17.53
CA PRO A 229 -17.79 -3.83 -17.76
C PRO A 229 -17.41 -5.31 -17.63
N ALA A 230 -17.68 -5.91 -16.48
CA ALA A 230 -17.41 -7.32 -16.24
C ALA A 230 -18.67 -8.16 -16.49
N ILE A 231 -18.67 -8.92 -17.58
CA ILE A 231 -19.66 -10.00 -17.81
C ILE A 231 -18.98 -11.38 -17.67
N ILE A 232 -17.64 -11.45 -17.63
CA ILE A 232 -16.89 -12.71 -17.66
C ILE A 232 -15.79 -12.68 -16.59
N GLU A 233 -15.95 -13.47 -15.51
CA GLU A 233 -14.89 -13.72 -14.52
C GLU A 233 -14.05 -14.93 -14.95
N ASN A 234 -12.74 -14.92 -14.65
CA ASN A 234 -11.88 -16.10 -14.82
C ASN A 234 -11.82 -16.93 -13.52
N PRO A 235 -12.48 -18.11 -13.46
CA PRO A 235 -12.55 -18.93 -12.25
C PRO A 235 -11.20 -19.54 -11.86
N GLU A 236 -10.27 -19.74 -12.78
CA GLU A 236 -8.95 -20.33 -12.50
C GLU A 236 -8.12 -19.43 -11.58
N CYS A 237 -8.33 -18.12 -11.69
CA CYS A 237 -7.66 -17.14 -10.87
C CYS A 237 -8.49 -16.73 -9.64
N ALA A 238 -9.61 -17.40 -9.36
CA ALA A 238 -10.39 -17.15 -8.14
C ALA A 238 -9.75 -17.77 -6.89
N PHE A 239 -9.82 -17.04 -5.78
CA PHE A 239 -9.54 -17.59 -4.46
C PHE A 239 -10.78 -18.28 -3.89
N PRO A 240 -10.63 -19.31 -3.04
CA PRO A 240 -11.77 -19.90 -2.33
C PRO A 240 -12.55 -18.83 -1.54
N PRO A 241 -13.89 -18.88 -1.51
CA PRO A 241 -14.68 -17.94 -0.73
C PRO A 241 -14.39 -18.11 0.77
N GLY A 242 -14.48 -17.01 1.53
CA GLY A 242 -14.24 -17.00 2.97
C GLY A 242 -12.89 -16.39 3.34
N VAL A 243 -12.23 -16.95 4.35
CA VAL A 243 -10.99 -16.40 4.91
C VAL A 243 -9.80 -17.28 4.54
N SER A 244 -8.71 -16.64 4.12
CA SER A 244 -7.44 -17.31 3.83
C SER A 244 -6.28 -16.51 4.39
N GLU A 245 -5.11 -17.14 4.53
CA GLU A 245 -3.91 -16.51 5.07
C GLU A 245 -2.71 -16.77 4.14
N CYS A 246 -1.96 -15.71 3.83
CA CYS A 246 -0.69 -15.81 3.14
C CYS A 246 0.40 -16.20 4.15
N LEU A 247 1.02 -17.35 3.91
CA LEU A 247 2.07 -17.91 4.76
C LEU A 247 3.49 -17.71 4.20
N CYS A 248 3.66 -16.78 3.26
CA CYS A 248 4.99 -16.46 2.75
C CYS A 248 5.86 -15.92 3.89
N PRO A 249 7.13 -16.37 3.99
CA PRO A 249 8.03 -15.89 5.01
C PRO A 249 8.28 -14.39 4.84
N PRO A 250 8.56 -13.66 5.93
CA PRO A 250 8.88 -12.25 5.84
C PRO A 250 10.19 -12.06 5.06
N THR A 251 10.25 -11.03 4.23
CA THR A 251 11.50 -10.61 3.58
C THR A 251 12.44 -9.98 4.62
N PRO A 252 13.71 -10.41 4.70
CA PRO A 252 14.71 -9.74 5.51
C PRO A 252 14.93 -8.29 5.05
N VAL A 253 15.17 -7.40 5.99
CA VAL A 253 15.58 -6.03 5.67
C VAL A 253 16.94 -6.08 4.97
N GLY A 254 17.04 -5.44 3.80
CA GLY A 254 18.22 -5.50 2.95
C GLY A 254 18.08 -6.45 1.76
N GLU A 255 17.00 -7.23 1.68
CA GLU A 255 16.74 -8.20 0.60
C GLU A 255 15.52 -7.83 -0.26
N SER A 256 14.97 -6.62 -0.08
CA SER A 256 13.89 -6.12 -0.93
C SER A 256 14.44 -5.62 -2.27
N GLU A 257 13.64 -5.73 -3.32
CA GLU A 257 13.90 -5.12 -4.62
C GLU A 257 13.03 -3.89 -4.83
N ALA A 258 13.67 -2.78 -5.24
CA ALA A 258 12.97 -1.61 -5.71
C ALA A 258 12.69 -1.78 -7.21
N ILE A 259 11.43 -1.65 -7.59
CA ILE A 259 11.03 -1.60 -8.99
C ILE A 259 11.28 -0.17 -9.46
N GLU A 260 12.29 -0.01 -10.30
CA GLU A 260 12.52 1.22 -11.06
C GLU A 260 11.51 1.23 -12.21
N ASP A 261 10.43 1.99 -12.06
CA ASP A 261 9.40 2.05 -13.09
C ASP A 261 9.67 3.22 -14.05
N PRO A 262 9.99 2.96 -15.33
CA PRO A 262 10.03 4.01 -16.34
C PRO A 262 8.65 4.64 -16.59
N PHE A 263 7.54 4.00 -16.22
CA PHE A 263 6.17 4.54 -16.37
C PHE A 263 5.78 5.53 -15.26
N LEU A 264 6.35 5.41 -14.07
CA LEU A 264 6.13 6.38 -12.98
C LEU A 264 7.17 7.51 -12.97
N ALA A 265 8.29 7.35 -13.66
CA ALA A 265 9.24 8.43 -13.93
C ALA A 265 8.66 9.53 -14.85
N ILE A 266 7.55 9.26 -15.54
CA ILE A 266 6.93 10.17 -16.51
C ILE A 266 5.97 11.18 -15.86
N THR A 267 5.86 11.23 -14.53
CA THR A 267 5.04 12.26 -13.86
C THR A 267 5.77 13.58 -13.63
N GLU A 268 7.07 13.67 -13.94
CA GLU A 268 7.84 14.92 -13.85
C GLU A 268 8.10 15.59 -15.20
N ASP A 269 7.97 14.87 -16.32
CA ASP A 269 8.08 15.44 -17.67
C ASP A 269 6.69 15.76 -18.24
N GLU A 270 6.47 17.04 -18.52
CA GLU A 270 5.23 17.67 -19.01
C GLU A 270 4.65 17.10 -20.34
N GLU A 271 5.15 15.99 -20.88
CA GLU A 271 4.70 15.43 -22.17
C GLU A 271 3.73 14.24 -22.08
N LEU A 272 3.44 13.69 -20.89
CA LEU A 272 2.25 12.82 -20.67
C LEU A 272 1.04 13.56 -20.09
N LEU A 273 1.02 14.90 -20.18
CA LEU A 273 -0.17 15.74 -19.94
C LEU A 273 -1.35 15.47 -20.90
N HIS A 274 -1.30 14.42 -21.73
CA HIS A 274 -2.44 13.91 -22.48
C HIS A 274 -2.99 12.53 -22.04
N PHE A 275 -2.48 11.96 -20.94
CA PHE A 275 -3.34 11.14 -20.07
C PHE A 275 -3.79 12.01 -18.91
N SER A 276 -4.64 12.99 -19.23
CA SER A 276 -5.46 13.64 -18.22
C SER A 276 -6.09 12.56 -17.34
N GLY A 277 -6.32 12.85 -16.07
CA GLY A 277 -7.18 12.04 -15.22
C GLY A 277 -8.63 11.91 -15.73
N GLU A 278 -8.90 12.25 -17.00
CA GLU A 278 -10.12 11.94 -17.75
C GLU A 278 -9.82 10.90 -18.87
N THR A 279 -8.69 10.95 -19.58
CA THR A 279 -8.40 10.06 -20.73
C THR A 279 -8.07 8.61 -20.34
N LEU A 280 -7.46 8.35 -19.17
CA LEU A 280 -7.32 6.97 -18.68
C LEU A 280 -8.68 6.36 -18.27
N TRP A 281 -9.68 7.22 -18.02
CA TRP A 281 -11.05 6.84 -17.66
C TRP A 281 -11.98 6.78 -18.88
N GLU A 282 -11.66 7.48 -19.97
CA GLU A 282 -12.36 7.36 -21.25
C GLU A 282 -12.14 6.00 -21.92
N PHE A 283 -11.01 5.33 -21.70
CA PHE A 283 -10.82 3.93 -22.12
C PHE A 283 -11.71 2.92 -21.36
N LEU A 284 -12.41 3.38 -20.33
CA LEU A 284 -13.20 2.56 -19.40
C LEU A 284 -14.71 2.90 -19.45
N ALA A 285 -15.10 3.93 -20.20
CA ALA A 285 -16.50 4.18 -20.50
C ALA A 285 -16.93 3.27 -21.67
N PRO A 286 -18.06 2.54 -21.57
CA PRO A 286 -18.59 1.85 -22.73
C PRO A 286 -18.89 2.90 -23.80
N SER A 287 -18.31 2.72 -24.98
CA SER A 287 -18.70 3.48 -26.17
C SER A 287 -20.20 3.23 -26.39
N ASN A 288 -21.01 4.28 -26.26
CA ASN A 288 -22.42 4.22 -26.70
C ASN A 288 -22.49 4.06 -28.22
#